data_AF-A0A7V2SSM9-F1
#
_entry.id   AF-A0A7V2SSM9-F1
#
_cell.length_a   1.000
_cell.length_b   1.000
_cell.length_c   1.000
_cell.angle_alpha   90.00
_cell.angle_beta   90.00
_cell.angle_gamma   90.00
#
_symmetry.space_group_name_H-M   'P 1'
#
loop_
_entity.id
_entity.type
_entity.pdbx_description
1 polymer ?
#
loop_
_entity_poly.entity_id
_entity_poly.type
_entity_poly.pdbx_seq_one_letter_code
_entity_poly.pdbx_strand_id
1 'polypeptide(L)'
;ALQCHVRAKLTEHYGKEVMGDDGMIPAHLLGNMWAQSWANIYNIVKPPAAIEGSPIDVTKLLKKAKYDPIKMVKTGENFFVSLGLPPLPETFWQRSLFTKPQDREVVCHASAWDLDNVDDLRIKMCIKIDEEDFVTIHHELGHNFYQRAYKDQSIIYRTGANDGFHEAIGDTIALSITPEYLSKIGLLDKTPKSNSGNKSDLGMLMKMALERVAFVPFGLMIDQWRWKVFNGEISEEEYNKGWWQLRNKYQGVKSPVAISEDNFDPGAKYHIPAGVPYTRYFLAHILEFQFHRELCKTADYKGPLHKCSIYGNKQAGAKLIKMLEMGASQPWQDALEVVANSREMDATAVIDYFAPLKAWLDEQNKDRDCGW
;
A
#
# COMPACT_ATOMS: atom_id res chain seq x y z
N ALA A 1 17.64 6.14 6.52
CA ALA A 1 17.53 7.23 5.52
C ALA A 1 16.18 7.96 5.60
N LEU A 2 15.04 7.32 5.27
CA LEU A 2 13.72 7.99 5.29
C LEU A 2 13.37 8.58 6.66
N GLN A 3 13.42 7.77 7.74
CA GLN A 3 13.14 8.22 9.11
C GLN A 3 14.00 9.44 9.50
N CYS A 4 15.31 9.38 9.23
CA CYS A 4 16.24 10.46 9.57
C CYS A 4 15.87 11.78 8.88
N HIS A 5 15.52 11.72 7.58
CA HIS A 5 15.06 12.90 6.84
C HIS A 5 13.73 13.44 7.37
N VAL A 6 12.77 12.56 7.63
CA VAL A 6 11.46 12.93 8.20
C VAL A 6 11.63 13.56 9.57
N ARG A 7 12.42 12.96 10.47
CA ARG A 7 12.73 13.52 11.79
C ARG A 7 13.34 14.90 11.67
N ALA A 8 14.35 15.10 10.81
CA ALA A 8 14.96 16.40 10.61
C ALA A 8 13.95 17.46 10.17
N LYS A 9 13.06 17.12 9.23
CA LYS A 9 12.01 18.04 8.75
C LYS A 9 10.93 18.33 9.79
N LEU A 10 10.55 17.33 10.60
CA LEU A 10 9.65 17.55 11.73
C LEU A 10 10.30 18.40 12.82
N THR A 11 11.61 18.25 13.06
CA THR A 11 12.37 19.13 13.98
C THR A 11 12.43 20.57 13.48
N GLU A 12 12.62 20.79 12.18
CA GLU A 12 12.54 22.13 11.57
C GLU A 12 11.14 22.76 11.76
N HIS A 13 10.08 21.95 11.70
CA HIS A 13 8.69 22.42 11.74
C HIS A 13 8.14 22.61 13.17
N TYR A 14 8.35 21.64 14.05
CA TYR A 14 7.81 21.61 15.42
C TYR A 14 8.80 22.05 16.51
N GLY A 15 10.09 22.15 16.18
CA GLY A 15 11.16 22.54 17.12
C GLY A 15 11.77 21.37 17.89
N LYS A 16 12.99 21.59 18.40
CA LYS A 16 13.78 20.56 19.12
C LYS A 16 13.15 20.12 20.43
N GLU A 17 12.45 21.01 21.13
CA GLU A 17 11.80 20.69 22.41
C GLU A 17 10.69 19.65 22.24
N VAL A 18 9.89 19.76 21.17
CA VAL A 18 8.83 18.80 20.85
C VAL A 18 9.40 17.45 20.40
N MET A 19 10.47 17.48 19.60
CA MET A 19 11.06 16.26 19.05
C MET A 19 11.92 15.51 20.07
N GLY A 20 12.60 16.22 20.96
CA GLY A 20 13.60 15.66 21.87
C GLY A 20 14.90 15.24 21.15
N ASP A 21 15.83 14.69 21.93
CA ASP A 21 17.20 14.35 21.53
C ASP A 21 17.46 12.84 21.35
N ASP A 22 16.53 11.98 21.77
CA ASP A 22 16.60 10.50 21.69
C ASP A 22 16.53 9.87 20.29
N GLY A 23 16.63 10.65 19.21
CA GLY A 23 16.59 10.12 17.84
C GLY A 23 15.22 9.63 17.33
N MET A 24 14.24 9.46 18.22
CA MET A 24 12.89 8.95 17.86
C MET A 24 11.94 10.07 17.44
N ILE A 25 10.87 9.70 16.73
CA ILE A 25 9.79 10.61 16.34
C ILE A 25 8.58 10.41 17.27
N PRO A 26 8.00 11.44 17.90
CA PRO A 26 6.73 11.29 18.63
C PRO A 26 5.64 10.73 17.71
N ALA A 27 5.05 9.58 18.09
CA ALA A 27 4.20 8.78 17.19
C ALA A 27 2.96 9.54 16.66
N HIS A 28 2.44 10.51 17.42
CA HIS A 28 1.31 11.35 17.03
C HIS A 28 1.59 12.39 15.92
N LEU A 29 2.85 12.60 15.52
CA LEU A 29 3.24 13.64 14.54
C LEU A 29 3.37 13.14 13.09
N LEU A 30 3.00 11.89 12.83
CA LEU A 30 3.24 11.23 11.53
C LEU A 30 1.99 11.19 10.64
N GLY A 31 0.95 11.97 10.97
CA GLY A 31 -0.22 12.18 10.12
C GLY A 31 -1.17 10.98 10.02
N ASN A 32 -0.96 9.94 10.82
CA ASN A 32 -1.82 8.77 10.94
C ASN A 32 -1.87 8.32 12.40
N MET A 33 -3.04 7.87 12.87
CA MET A 33 -3.27 7.46 14.27
C MET A 33 -2.23 6.48 14.81
N TRP A 34 -1.79 5.53 13.98
CA TRP A 34 -0.81 4.51 14.36
C TRP A 34 0.58 4.77 13.80
N ALA A 35 0.79 5.89 13.10
CA ALA A 35 2.02 6.18 12.34
C ALA A 35 2.44 5.03 11.41
N GLN A 36 1.46 4.28 10.87
CA GLN A 36 1.72 3.19 9.93
C GLN A 36 1.97 3.69 8.49
N SER A 37 1.46 4.88 8.17
CA SER A 37 1.68 5.59 6.91
C SER A 37 1.94 7.05 7.26
N TRP A 38 2.92 7.65 6.60
CA TRP A 38 3.37 9.02 6.83
C TRP A 38 2.99 9.95 5.67
N ALA A 39 2.12 9.50 4.75
CA ALA A 39 1.75 10.25 3.54
C ALA A 39 1.18 11.64 3.85
N ASN A 40 0.40 11.74 4.93
CA ASN A 40 -0.29 12.96 5.33
C ASN A 40 0.65 14.09 5.79
N ILE A 41 1.93 13.79 6.08
CA ILE A 41 2.96 14.80 6.36
C ILE A 41 3.82 15.14 5.14
N TYR A 42 3.44 14.69 3.93
CA TYR A 42 4.19 14.94 2.70
C TYR A 42 4.56 16.41 2.51
N ASN A 43 3.64 17.34 2.78
CA ASN A 43 3.89 18.78 2.61
C ASN A 43 5.00 19.33 3.52
N ILE A 44 5.26 18.69 4.67
CA ILE A 44 6.33 19.08 5.61
C ILE A 44 7.68 18.52 5.13
N VAL A 45 7.70 17.32 4.56
CA VAL A 45 8.94 16.55 4.33
C VAL A 45 9.38 16.48 2.86
N LYS A 46 8.54 16.95 1.93
CA LYS A 46 8.81 16.87 0.49
C LYS A 46 10.15 17.48 0.10
N PRO A 47 10.84 16.93 -0.92
CA PRO A 47 12.06 17.53 -1.46
C PRO A 47 11.83 19.00 -1.88
N PRO A 48 12.74 19.93 -1.59
CA PRO A 48 12.63 21.32 -2.08
C PRO A 48 12.59 21.41 -3.61
N ALA A 49 13.20 20.43 -4.27
CA ALA A 49 13.22 20.27 -5.72
C ALA A 49 11.95 19.62 -6.29
N ALA A 50 10.96 19.26 -5.45
CA ALA A 50 9.68 18.79 -5.93
C ALA A 50 9.03 19.91 -6.74
N ILE A 51 8.76 19.63 -8.01
CA ILE A 51 8.17 20.60 -8.95
C ILE A 51 6.81 21.04 -8.42
N GLU A 52 6.47 22.30 -8.61
CA GLU A 52 5.12 22.81 -8.34
C GLU A 52 4.09 21.94 -9.09
N GLY A 53 3.15 21.35 -8.35
CA GLY A 53 2.21 20.35 -8.90
C GLY A 53 2.71 18.90 -8.95
N SER A 54 3.83 18.57 -8.27
CA SER A 54 4.31 17.19 -8.02
C SER A 54 4.26 16.81 -6.52
N PRO A 55 3.68 15.64 -6.16
CA PRO A 55 3.02 14.69 -7.04
C PRO A 55 1.76 15.29 -7.64
N ILE A 56 1.30 14.67 -8.73
CA ILE A 56 0.06 15.04 -9.39
C ILE A 56 -1.08 14.91 -8.37
N ASP A 57 -1.86 15.98 -8.22
CA ASP A 57 -3.05 15.97 -7.38
C ASP A 57 -4.18 15.21 -8.09
N VAL A 58 -4.22 13.90 -7.89
CA VAL A 58 -5.22 13.01 -8.50
C VAL A 58 -6.63 13.38 -8.02
N THR A 59 -6.79 13.78 -6.75
CA THR A 59 -8.07 14.27 -6.20
C THR A 59 -8.61 15.43 -7.03
N LYS A 60 -7.78 16.41 -7.36
CA LYS A 60 -8.16 17.55 -8.21
C LYS A 60 -8.52 17.11 -9.63
N LEU A 61 -7.79 16.14 -10.20
CA LEU A 61 -8.12 15.59 -11.52
C LEU A 61 -9.47 14.88 -11.52
N LEU A 62 -9.74 14.04 -10.52
CA LEU A 62 -11.02 13.32 -10.35
C LEU A 62 -12.19 14.31 -10.25
N LYS A 63 -12.06 15.35 -9.42
CA LYS A 63 -13.07 16.40 -9.27
C LYS A 63 -13.26 17.22 -10.56
N LYS A 64 -12.17 17.63 -11.23
CA LYS A 64 -12.23 18.33 -12.52
C LYS A 64 -12.94 17.50 -13.59
N ALA A 65 -12.66 16.19 -13.64
CA ALA A 65 -13.26 15.24 -14.57
C ALA A 65 -14.66 14.73 -14.12
N LYS A 66 -15.21 15.32 -13.05
CA LYS A 66 -16.54 15.01 -12.47
C LYS A 66 -16.73 13.51 -12.24
N TYR A 67 -15.75 12.88 -11.60
CA TYR A 67 -15.88 11.49 -11.16
C TYR A 67 -16.90 11.38 -10.03
N ASP A 68 -17.69 10.31 -10.09
CA ASP A 68 -18.52 9.81 -9.01
C ASP A 68 -17.96 8.45 -8.54
N PRO A 69 -18.48 7.87 -7.43
CA PRO A 69 -17.99 6.60 -6.90
C PRO A 69 -18.02 5.46 -7.92
N ILE A 70 -19.11 5.35 -8.71
CA ILE A 70 -19.28 4.29 -9.70
C ILE A 70 -18.24 4.43 -10.82
N LYS A 71 -17.99 5.66 -11.28
CA LYS A 71 -16.98 5.94 -12.31
C LYS A 71 -15.58 5.61 -11.81
N MET A 72 -15.26 5.88 -10.54
CA MET A 72 -13.96 5.46 -9.96
C MET A 72 -13.81 3.94 -9.99
N VAL A 73 -14.85 3.18 -9.60
CA VAL A 73 -14.82 1.71 -9.64
C VAL A 73 -14.75 1.18 -11.07
N LYS A 74 -15.49 1.76 -12.03
CA LYS A 74 -15.38 1.39 -13.46
C LYS A 74 -13.98 1.66 -14.01
N THR A 75 -13.34 2.75 -13.61
CA THR A 75 -11.95 3.03 -14.00
C THR A 75 -10.99 2.00 -13.42
N GLY A 76 -11.19 1.57 -12.17
CA GLY A 76 -10.45 0.46 -11.57
C GLY A 76 -10.67 -0.86 -12.31
N GLU A 77 -11.91 -1.23 -12.59
CA GLU A 77 -12.28 -2.43 -13.37
C GLU A 77 -11.61 -2.43 -14.74
N ASN A 78 -11.64 -1.30 -15.45
CA ASN A 78 -11.01 -1.14 -16.75
C ASN A 78 -9.51 -1.43 -16.71
N PHE A 79 -8.83 -1.22 -15.58
CA PHE A 79 -7.44 -1.63 -15.43
C PHE A 79 -7.30 -3.14 -15.59
N PHE A 80 -8.01 -3.92 -14.79
CA PHE A 80 -7.95 -5.39 -14.82
C PHE A 80 -8.42 -5.94 -16.17
N VAL A 81 -9.48 -5.38 -16.75
CA VAL A 81 -9.97 -5.76 -18.08
C VAL A 81 -8.93 -5.47 -19.17
N SER A 82 -8.20 -4.35 -19.06
CA SER A 82 -7.12 -4.03 -19.99
C SER A 82 -6.01 -5.11 -20.00
N LEU A 83 -5.79 -5.79 -18.87
CA LEU A 83 -4.83 -6.89 -18.76
C LEU A 83 -5.33 -8.20 -19.38
N GLY A 84 -6.65 -8.38 -19.51
CA GLY A 84 -7.26 -9.58 -20.10
C GLY A 84 -8.25 -10.30 -19.19
N LEU A 85 -8.48 -9.82 -17.98
CA LEU A 85 -9.54 -10.36 -17.11
C LEU A 85 -10.92 -9.99 -17.66
N PRO A 86 -11.95 -10.86 -17.49
CA PRO A 86 -13.32 -10.52 -17.85
C PRO A 86 -13.91 -9.47 -16.90
N PRO A 87 -14.80 -8.56 -17.39
CA PRO A 87 -15.42 -7.52 -16.56
C PRO A 87 -16.29 -8.12 -15.45
N LEU A 88 -16.42 -7.42 -14.33
CA LEU A 88 -17.23 -7.79 -13.16
C LEU A 88 -18.70 -8.05 -13.56
N PRO A 89 -19.38 -9.02 -12.92
CA PRO A 89 -20.74 -9.35 -13.29
C PRO A 89 -21.70 -8.20 -12.98
N GLU A 90 -22.86 -8.17 -13.65
CA GLU A 90 -23.91 -7.17 -13.40
C GLU A 90 -24.33 -7.12 -11.92
N THR A 91 -24.34 -8.29 -11.25
CA THR A 91 -24.64 -8.42 -9.82
C THR A 91 -23.70 -7.64 -8.92
N PHE A 92 -22.42 -7.50 -9.28
CA PHE A 92 -21.46 -6.69 -8.53
C PHE A 92 -21.93 -5.24 -8.42
N TRP A 93 -22.40 -4.66 -9.53
CA TRP A 93 -22.88 -3.28 -9.59
C TRP A 93 -24.21 -3.08 -8.86
N GLN A 94 -25.08 -4.08 -8.89
CA GLN A 94 -26.39 -4.02 -8.25
C GLN A 94 -26.34 -4.23 -6.73
N ARG A 95 -25.35 -4.97 -6.23
CA ARG A 95 -25.33 -5.48 -4.84
C ARG A 95 -24.21 -4.92 -3.97
N SER A 96 -23.21 -4.28 -4.56
CA SER A 96 -22.13 -3.63 -3.82
C SER A 96 -22.59 -2.34 -3.12
N LEU A 97 -21.88 -1.96 -2.06
CA LEU A 97 -22.08 -0.70 -1.36
C LEU A 97 -20.93 0.24 -1.74
N PHE A 98 -21.24 1.23 -2.57
CA PHE A 98 -20.26 2.21 -3.07
C PHE A 98 -20.28 3.54 -2.30
N THR A 99 -21.36 3.84 -1.59
CA THR A 99 -21.54 5.08 -0.83
C THR A 99 -22.12 4.79 0.55
N LYS A 100 -21.80 5.62 1.54
CA LYS A 100 -22.39 5.49 2.87
C LYS A 100 -23.92 5.76 2.76
N PRO A 101 -24.78 4.81 3.17
CA PRO A 101 -26.21 5.04 3.22
C PRO A 101 -26.57 6.09 4.30
N GLN A 102 -27.64 6.84 4.07
CA GLN A 102 -28.12 7.86 5.02
C GLN A 102 -29.07 7.27 6.07
N ASP A 103 -29.68 6.12 5.80
CA ASP A 103 -30.75 5.50 6.56
C ASP A 103 -30.28 4.45 7.58
N ARG A 104 -28.99 4.11 7.60
CA ARG A 104 -28.42 3.09 8.51
C ARG A 104 -26.93 3.27 8.74
N GLU A 105 -26.46 2.77 9.87
CA GLU A 105 -25.02 2.66 10.13
C GLU A 105 -24.42 1.44 9.41
N VAL A 106 -23.19 1.61 8.93
CA VAL A 106 -22.43 0.57 8.25
C VAL A 106 -20.95 0.67 8.63
N VAL A 107 -20.24 -0.46 8.56
CA VAL A 107 -18.79 -0.47 8.66
C VAL A 107 -18.21 0.09 7.37
N CYS A 108 -17.66 1.31 7.41
CA CYS A 108 -17.12 1.99 6.21
C CYS A 108 -15.73 1.52 5.78
N HIS A 109 -15.03 0.72 6.60
CA HIS A 109 -13.75 0.14 6.21
C HIS A 109 -13.90 -0.64 4.90
N ALA A 110 -13.05 -0.37 3.92
CA ALA A 110 -13.10 -1.02 2.61
C ALA A 110 -12.91 -2.53 2.75
N SER A 111 -13.59 -3.29 1.89
CA SER A 111 -13.52 -4.75 1.88
C SER A 111 -14.16 -5.30 0.61
N ALA A 112 -13.55 -6.33 0.05
CA ALA A 112 -14.04 -7.14 -1.06
C ALA A 112 -14.60 -8.47 -0.56
N TRP A 113 -15.70 -8.91 -1.16
CA TRP A 113 -16.48 -10.07 -0.72
C TRP A 113 -16.79 -10.98 -1.91
N ASP A 114 -16.75 -12.27 -1.63
CA ASP A 114 -17.29 -13.33 -2.47
C ASP A 114 -18.26 -14.15 -1.59
N LEU A 115 -19.56 -14.02 -1.84
CA LEU A 115 -20.58 -14.59 -0.94
C LEU A 115 -21.01 -16.01 -1.29
N ASP A 116 -20.88 -16.42 -2.55
CA ASP A 116 -21.22 -17.76 -3.02
C ASP A 116 -20.00 -18.58 -3.44
N ASN A 117 -18.80 -18.01 -3.32
CA ASN A 117 -17.51 -18.53 -3.77
C ASN A 117 -17.39 -18.66 -5.31
N VAL A 118 -18.28 -18.03 -6.08
CA VAL A 118 -18.35 -18.20 -7.54
C VAL A 118 -18.54 -16.87 -8.28
N ASP A 119 -19.72 -16.27 -8.20
CA ASP A 119 -20.11 -15.12 -9.04
C ASP A 119 -20.77 -13.97 -8.25
N ASP A 120 -21.11 -14.14 -6.96
CA ASP A 120 -21.62 -13.07 -6.10
C ASP A 120 -20.48 -12.28 -5.43
N LEU A 121 -19.71 -11.61 -6.30
CA LEU A 121 -18.65 -10.69 -5.93
C LEU A 121 -19.22 -9.32 -5.56
N ARG A 122 -18.70 -8.71 -4.50
CA ARG A 122 -19.10 -7.38 -4.04
C ARG A 122 -17.93 -6.60 -3.47
N ILE A 123 -18.05 -5.27 -3.50
CA ILE A 123 -17.24 -4.35 -2.72
C ILE A 123 -18.13 -3.63 -1.70
N LYS A 124 -17.61 -3.39 -0.49
CA LYS A 124 -18.25 -2.56 0.53
C LYS A 124 -17.29 -1.46 0.96
N MET A 125 -17.51 -0.25 0.45
CA MET A 125 -16.66 0.91 0.67
C MET A 125 -17.50 2.19 0.69
N CYS A 126 -17.22 3.09 1.64
CA CYS A 126 -17.86 4.41 1.70
C CYS A 126 -17.04 5.42 0.87
N ILE A 127 -17.11 5.30 -0.46
CA ILE A 127 -16.19 5.99 -1.39
C ILE A 127 -16.35 7.51 -1.31
N LYS A 128 -15.20 8.18 -1.16
CA LYS A 128 -14.96 9.61 -1.32
C LYS A 128 -14.26 9.85 -2.65
N ILE A 129 -14.44 11.05 -3.20
CA ILE A 129 -13.82 11.45 -4.47
C ILE A 129 -12.44 12.06 -4.17
N ASP A 130 -11.48 11.21 -3.85
CA ASP A 130 -10.08 11.55 -3.61
C ASP A 130 -9.13 10.44 -4.08
N GLU A 131 -7.83 10.74 -4.03
CA GLU A 131 -6.75 9.85 -4.45
C GLU A 131 -6.62 8.59 -3.59
N GLU A 132 -6.84 8.72 -2.27
CA GLU A 132 -6.74 7.60 -1.32
C GLU A 132 -7.79 6.53 -1.66
N ASP A 133 -9.04 6.94 -1.86
CA ASP A 133 -10.11 6.02 -2.23
C ASP A 133 -9.96 5.54 -3.69
N PHE A 134 -9.38 6.33 -4.59
CA PHE A 134 -9.07 5.87 -5.94
C PHE A 134 -8.06 4.73 -5.96
N VAL A 135 -7.01 4.81 -5.14
CA VAL A 135 -6.03 3.74 -4.96
C VAL A 135 -6.67 2.54 -4.25
N THR A 136 -7.43 2.79 -3.18
CA THR A 136 -8.13 1.73 -2.42
C THR A 136 -9.10 0.94 -3.28
N ILE A 137 -9.80 1.58 -4.22
CA ILE A 137 -10.65 0.87 -5.19
C ILE A 137 -9.84 -0.13 -6.02
N HIS A 138 -8.63 0.22 -6.49
CA HIS A 138 -7.78 -0.73 -7.22
C HIS A 138 -7.31 -1.88 -6.32
N HIS A 139 -7.04 -1.58 -5.04
CA HIS A 139 -6.72 -2.58 -4.03
C HIS A 139 -7.84 -3.62 -3.88
N GLU A 140 -9.04 -3.17 -3.55
CA GLU A 140 -10.21 -4.04 -3.31
C GLU A 140 -10.65 -4.80 -4.57
N LEU A 141 -10.57 -4.16 -5.74
CA LEU A 141 -10.83 -4.85 -6.99
C LEU A 141 -9.79 -5.95 -7.24
N GLY A 142 -8.54 -5.79 -6.79
CA GLY A 142 -7.55 -6.85 -6.81
C GLY A 142 -8.04 -8.12 -6.13
N HIS A 143 -8.68 -8.00 -4.97
CA HIS A 143 -9.31 -9.14 -4.29
C HIS A 143 -10.46 -9.74 -5.11
N ASN A 144 -11.41 -8.93 -5.62
CA ASN A 144 -12.53 -9.46 -6.41
C ASN A 144 -12.07 -10.14 -7.71
N PHE A 145 -11.06 -9.59 -8.40
CA PHE A 145 -10.51 -10.21 -9.59
C PHE A 145 -9.72 -11.50 -9.28
N TYR A 146 -9.07 -11.57 -8.12
CA TYR A 146 -8.44 -12.81 -7.66
C TYR A 146 -9.50 -13.87 -7.31
N GLN A 147 -10.53 -13.50 -6.55
CA GLN A 147 -11.70 -14.33 -6.24
C GLN A 147 -12.31 -14.94 -7.49
N ARG A 148 -12.52 -14.10 -8.50
CA ARG A 148 -13.02 -14.54 -9.80
C ARG A 148 -12.07 -15.50 -10.52
N ALA A 149 -10.77 -15.23 -10.52
CA ALA A 149 -9.81 -16.00 -11.30
C ALA A 149 -9.71 -17.46 -10.80
N TYR A 150 -9.74 -17.69 -9.49
CA TYR A 150 -9.69 -19.04 -8.94
C TYR A 150 -11.06 -19.70 -8.74
N LYS A 151 -12.16 -19.09 -9.23
CA LYS A 151 -13.52 -19.57 -8.92
C LYS A 151 -13.80 -21.01 -9.35
N ASP A 152 -13.08 -21.51 -10.35
CA ASP A 152 -13.20 -22.89 -10.85
C ASP A 152 -12.33 -23.89 -10.08
N GLN A 153 -11.50 -23.43 -9.14
CA GLN A 153 -10.78 -24.30 -8.21
C GLN A 153 -11.74 -25.02 -7.25
N SER A 154 -11.28 -26.13 -6.67
CA SER A 154 -11.98 -26.75 -5.53
C SER A 154 -12.13 -25.75 -4.39
N ILE A 155 -13.24 -25.81 -3.66
CA ILE A 155 -13.58 -24.83 -2.60
C ILE A 155 -12.46 -24.62 -1.58
N ILE A 156 -11.71 -25.68 -1.25
CA ILE A 156 -10.57 -25.63 -0.31
C ILE A 156 -9.36 -24.85 -0.85
N TYR A 157 -9.31 -24.59 -2.16
CA TYR A 157 -8.23 -23.86 -2.84
C TYR A 157 -8.67 -22.47 -3.34
N ARG A 158 -9.90 -22.03 -3.06
CA ARG A 158 -10.42 -20.70 -3.42
C ARG A 158 -9.95 -19.63 -2.43
N THR A 159 -8.64 -19.46 -2.36
CA THR A 159 -7.97 -18.41 -1.59
C THR A 159 -6.64 -18.06 -2.27
N GLY A 160 -5.97 -17.01 -1.81
CA GLY A 160 -4.63 -16.68 -2.31
C GLY A 160 -3.62 -17.79 -2.02
N ALA A 161 -2.55 -17.87 -2.81
CA ALA A 161 -1.49 -18.86 -2.62
C ALA A 161 -0.89 -18.80 -1.19
N ASN A 162 -0.84 -17.60 -0.61
CA ASN A 162 -0.82 -17.34 0.83
C ASN A 162 -1.51 -15.99 1.11
N ASP A 163 -1.69 -15.63 2.38
CA ASP A 163 -2.35 -14.38 2.77
C ASP A 163 -1.70 -13.12 2.17
N GLY A 164 -0.38 -13.10 2.00
CA GLY A 164 0.35 -11.96 1.44
C GLY A 164 0.11 -11.75 -0.05
N PHE A 165 -0.16 -12.83 -0.81
CA PHE A 165 -0.51 -12.71 -2.23
C PHE A 165 -1.81 -11.95 -2.39
N HIS A 166 -2.82 -12.26 -1.57
CA HIS A 166 -4.15 -11.69 -1.71
C HIS A 166 -4.14 -10.16 -1.57
N GLU A 167 -3.35 -9.66 -0.61
CA GLU A 167 -3.12 -8.24 -0.35
C GLU A 167 -2.22 -7.58 -1.41
N ALA A 168 -1.25 -8.31 -1.98
CA ALA A 168 -0.29 -7.75 -2.94
C ALA A 168 -0.89 -7.43 -4.32
N ILE A 169 -1.90 -8.16 -4.78
CA ILE A 169 -2.40 -8.02 -6.17
C ILE A 169 -2.90 -6.62 -6.45
N GLY A 170 -3.80 -6.15 -5.60
CA GLY A 170 -4.39 -4.82 -5.73
C GLY A 170 -3.35 -3.72 -5.61
N ASP A 171 -2.38 -3.87 -4.70
CA ASP A 171 -1.31 -2.91 -4.51
C ASP A 171 -0.28 -2.90 -5.65
N THR A 172 0.01 -4.05 -6.28
CA THR A 172 0.79 -4.10 -7.53
C THR A 172 0.13 -3.28 -8.64
N ILE A 173 -1.20 -3.36 -8.76
CA ILE A 173 -1.94 -2.55 -9.72
C ILE A 173 -1.88 -1.06 -9.35
N ALA A 174 -1.98 -0.73 -8.06
CA ALA A 174 -1.83 0.64 -7.57
C ALA A 174 -0.48 1.26 -7.94
N LEU A 175 0.62 0.49 -7.94
CA LEU A 175 1.94 0.97 -8.38
C LEU A 175 1.97 1.39 -9.86
N SER A 176 1.03 0.89 -10.67
CA SER A 176 0.87 1.27 -12.08
C SER A 176 0.01 2.53 -12.29
N ILE A 177 -0.50 3.16 -11.24
CA ILE A 177 -1.22 4.45 -11.28
C ILE A 177 -0.19 5.58 -11.41
N THR A 178 0.49 5.62 -12.56
CA THR A 178 1.53 6.60 -12.89
C THR A 178 0.94 7.79 -13.66
N PRO A 179 1.67 8.91 -13.79
CA PRO A 179 1.28 10.01 -14.67
C PRO A 179 0.97 9.55 -16.11
N GLU A 180 1.71 8.55 -16.62
CA GLU A 180 1.46 7.98 -17.94
C GLU A 180 0.11 7.25 -18.00
N TYR A 181 -0.21 6.44 -16.99
CA TYR A 181 -1.52 5.80 -16.86
C TYR A 181 -2.65 6.83 -16.79
N LEU A 182 -2.54 7.82 -15.91
CA LEU A 182 -3.54 8.88 -15.74
C LEU A 182 -3.78 9.63 -17.06
N SER A 183 -2.75 9.79 -17.89
CA SER A 183 -2.90 10.38 -19.21
C SER A 183 -3.60 9.46 -20.20
N LYS A 184 -3.26 8.16 -20.22
CA LYS A 184 -3.92 7.14 -21.06
C LYS A 184 -5.42 7.01 -20.79
N ILE A 185 -5.86 7.19 -19.54
CA ILE A 185 -7.28 7.15 -19.17
C ILE A 185 -7.99 8.51 -19.27
N GLY A 186 -7.30 9.55 -19.79
CA GLY A 186 -7.88 10.87 -20.01
C GLY A 186 -8.09 11.71 -18.74
N LEU A 187 -7.50 11.33 -17.60
CA LEU A 187 -7.50 12.15 -16.38
C LEU A 187 -6.44 13.25 -16.40
N LEU A 188 -5.33 13.03 -17.12
CA LEU A 188 -4.22 13.97 -17.22
C LEU A 188 -3.97 14.40 -18.68
N ASP A 189 -4.16 15.69 -18.95
CA ASP A 189 -4.05 16.25 -20.32
C ASP A 189 -2.65 16.07 -20.93
N LYS A 190 -1.60 16.27 -20.13
CA LYS A 190 -0.19 16.07 -20.54
C LYS A 190 0.62 15.53 -19.38
N THR A 191 1.43 14.51 -19.62
CA THR A 191 2.46 14.08 -18.68
C THR A 191 3.49 15.21 -18.48
N PRO A 192 3.88 15.55 -17.24
CA PRO A 192 4.96 16.51 -17.00
C PRO A 192 6.19 16.09 -17.81
N LYS A 193 6.73 17.01 -18.65
CA LYS A 193 7.91 16.70 -19.47
C LYS A 193 9.09 16.35 -18.55
N SER A 194 9.75 15.23 -18.81
CA SER A 194 10.98 14.76 -18.13
C SER A 194 12.20 15.69 -18.25
N ASN A 195 12.02 16.89 -18.82
CA ASN A 195 13.10 17.82 -19.19
C ASN A 195 13.73 18.55 -17.98
N SER A 196 13.26 18.30 -16.76
CA SER A 196 13.75 18.91 -15.51
C SER A 196 14.69 17.99 -14.69
N GLY A 197 15.18 16.90 -15.29
CA GLY A 197 15.92 15.86 -14.58
C GLY A 197 15.03 15.09 -13.60
N ASN A 198 15.59 14.11 -12.89
CA ASN A 198 14.89 13.22 -11.95
C ASN A 198 14.14 13.92 -10.78
N LYS A 199 14.06 15.27 -10.76
CA LYS A 199 13.52 16.09 -9.67
C LYS A 199 12.00 15.98 -9.52
N SER A 200 11.25 15.81 -10.62
CA SER A 200 9.78 15.56 -10.54
C SER A 200 9.46 14.26 -9.83
N ASP A 201 10.29 13.24 -10.05
CA ASP A 201 10.07 11.88 -9.58
C ASP A 201 10.33 11.76 -8.08
N LEU A 202 11.25 12.58 -7.54
CA LEU A 202 11.55 12.58 -6.10
C LEU A 202 10.34 12.92 -5.24
N GLY A 203 9.45 13.82 -5.70
CA GLY A 203 8.22 14.15 -4.98
C GLY A 203 7.26 12.94 -4.91
N MET A 204 7.03 12.30 -6.06
CA MET A 204 6.20 11.09 -6.15
C MET A 204 6.80 9.93 -5.35
N LEU A 205 8.10 9.66 -5.51
CA LEU A 205 8.81 8.62 -4.78
C LEU A 205 8.80 8.90 -3.27
N MET A 206 8.97 10.15 -2.83
CA MET A 206 8.88 10.52 -1.42
C MET A 206 7.49 10.18 -0.87
N LYS A 207 6.41 10.60 -1.56
CA LYS A 207 5.05 10.26 -1.14
C LYS A 207 4.85 8.74 -1.04
N MET A 208 5.24 8.00 -2.07
CA MET A 208 5.15 6.53 -2.09
C MET A 208 6.02 5.87 -1.00
N ALA A 209 7.19 6.44 -0.65
CA ALA A 209 8.03 5.92 0.42
C ALA A 209 7.42 6.17 1.81
N LEU A 210 6.78 7.33 2.01
CA LEU A 210 6.02 7.64 3.23
C LEU A 210 4.82 6.71 3.41
N GLU A 211 4.27 6.17 2.32
CA GLU A 211 3.18 5.17 2.36
C GLU A 211 3.72 3.76 2.56
N ARG A 212 4.62 3.29 1.67
CA ARG A 212 5.02 1.89 1.58
C ARG A 212 6.24 1.54 2.42
N VAL A 213 7.30 2.36 2.39
CA VAL A 213 8.53 2.08 3.16
C VAL A 213 8.33 2.32 4.65
N ALA A 214 7.60 3.38 5.02
CA ALA A 214 7.26 3.66 6.43
C ALA A 214 6.38 2.57 7.05
N PHE A 215 5.58 1.87 6.23
CA PHE A 215 4.71 0.80 6.69
C PHE A 215 5.47 -0.47 7.07
N VAL A 216 6.52 -0.85 6.32
CA VAL A 216 7.27 -2.11 6.54
C VAL A 216 7.62 -2.40 8.02
N PRO A 217 8.23 -1.49 8.79
CA PRO A 217 8.52 -1.75 10.20
C PRO A 217 7.26 -1.91 11.06
N PHE A 218 6.17 -1.21 10.75
CA PHE A 218 4.88 -1.37 11.43
C PHE A 218 4.22 -2.72 11.10
N GLY A 219 4.21 -3.10 9.82
CA GLY A 219 3.73 -4.39 9.32
C GLY A 219 4.41 -5.58 10.00
N LEU A 220 5.72 -5.47 10.23
CA LEU A 220 6.51 -6.49 10.93
C LEU A 220 6.20 -6.54 12.43
N MET A 221 6.16 -5.39 13.10
CA MET A 221 6.14 -5.34 14.57
C MET A 221 4.82 -5.78 15.19
N ILE A 222 3.68 -5.64 14.49
CA ILE A 222 2.36 -6.03 14.99
C ILE A 222 2.31 -7.52 15.31
N ASP A 223 2.67 -8.38 14.34
CA ASP A 223 2.61 -9.83 14.56
C ASP A 223 3.81 -10.31 15.37
N GLN A 224 4.97 -9.64 15.35
CA GLN A 224 6.03 -9.87 16.33
C GLN A 224 5.51 -9.70 17.77
N TRP A 225 4.72 -8.65 18.03
CA TRP A 225 4.08 -8.45 19.34
C TRP A 225 3.10 -9.57 19.64
N ARG A 226 2.18 -9.90 18.72
CA ARG A 226 1.19 -10.97 18.92
C ARG A 226 1.82 -12.33 19.14
N TRP A 227 2.85 -12.69 18.39
CA TRP A 227 3.55 -13.97 18.56
C TRP A 227 4.24 -14.06 19.92
N LYS A 228 4.82 -12.95 20.39
CA LYS A 228 5.42 -12.85 21.74
C LYS A 228 4.36 -12.91 22.85
N VAL A 229 3.17 -12.39 22.61
CA VAL A 229 2.03 -12.60 23.54
C VAL A 229 1.58 -14.06 23.52
N PHE A 230 1.35 -14.63 22.33
CA PHE A 230 0.83 -16.00 22.18
C PHE A 230 1.80 -17.08 22.70
N ASN A 231 3.11 -16.85 22.62
CA ASN A 231 4.11 -17.78 23.13
C ASN A 231 4.51 -17.51 24.60
N GLY A 232 3.94 -16.48 25.24
CA GLY A 232 4.18 -16.13 26.64
C GLY A 232 5.47 -15.32 26.92
N GLU A 233 6.21 -14.88 25.90
CA GLU A 233 7.37 -14.00 26.08
C GLU A 233 6.96 -12.59 26.59
N ILE A 234 5.79 -12.10 26.18
CA ILE A 234 5.16 -10.89 26.73
C ILE A 234 3.95 -11.34 27.56
N SER A 235 4.03 -11.09 28.87
CA SER A 235 2.95 -11.32 29.82
C SER A 235 1.84 -10.27 29.71
N GLU A 236 0.67 -10.54 30.29
CA GLU A 236 -0.46 -9.58 30.30
C GLU A 236 -0.07 -8.27 30.99
N GLU A 237 0.74 -8.35 32.04
CA GLU A 237 1.27 -7.22 32.79
C GLU A 237 2.32 -6.40 32.02
N GLU A 238 2.74 -6.85 30.84
CA GLU A 238 3.75 -6.18 30.00
C GLU A 238 3.26 -5.91 28.57
N TYR A 239 1.96 -6.04 28.31
CA TYR A 239 1.40 -5.82 26.97
C TYR A 239 1.80 -4.47 26.39
N ASN A 240 1.68 -3.39 27.16
CA ASN A 240 1.89 -2.04 26.64
C ASN A 240 3.38 -1.70 26.53
N LYS A 241 4.18 -2.08 27.53
CA LYS A 241 5.65 -1.98 27.49
C LYS A 241 6.23 -2.77 26.33
N GLY A 242 5.83 -4.02 26.14
CA GLY A 242 6.28 -4.87 25.05
C GLY A 242 5.91 -4.28 23.68
N TRP A 243 4.71 -3.70 23.57
CA TRP A 243 4.27 -2.98 22.38
C TRP A 243 5.19 -1.80 22.05
N TRP A 244 5.44 -0.92 23.02
CA TRP A 244 6.28 0.26 22.81
C TRP A 244 7.76 -0.08 22.61
N GLN A 245 8.29 -1.13 23.24
CA GLN A 245 9.64 -1.62 22.96
C GLN A 245 9.81 -2.00 21.49
N LEU A 246 8.82 -2.69 20.90
CA LEU A 246 8.83 -3.06 19.49
C LEU A 246 8.64 -1.85 18.57
N ARG A 247 7.78 -0.88 18.96
CA ARG A 247 7.60 0.37 18.20
C ARG A 247 8.88 1.19 18.16
N ASN A 248 9.53 1.37 19.32
CA ASN A 248 10.80 2.08 19.44
C ASN A 248 11.84 1.37 18.56
N LYS A 249 12.01 0.05 18.74
CA LYS A 249 13.01 -0.75 18.01
C LYS A 249 12.84 -0.70 16.49
N TYR A 250 11.65 -0.98 15.98
CA TYR A 250 11.44 -1.17 14.54
C TYR A 250 11.10 0.12 13.79
N GLN A 251 10.28 1.00 14.37
CA GLN A 251 9.83 2.22 13.67
C GLN A 251 10.63 3.47 14.02
N GLY A 252 11.34 3.49 15.16
CA GLY A 252 12.02 4.71 15.63
C GLY A 252 11.05 5.80 16.03
N VAL A 253 9.95 5.41 16.67
CA VAL A 253 8.92 6.30 17.19
C VAL A 253 8.77 6.10 18.68
N LYS A 254 8.33 7.15 19.39
CA LYS A 254 8.08 7.11 20.84
C LYS A 254 6.66 7.53 21.20
N SER A 255 6.20 7.08 22.35
CA SER A 255 4.96 7.59 22.94
C SER A 255 5.08 9.08 23.25
N PRO A 256 4.08 9.92 22.93
CA PRO A 256 4.09 11.33 23.32
C PRO A 256 3.82 11.55 24.82
N VAL A 257 3.36 10.51 25.52
CA VAL A 257 3.03 10.53 26.95
C VAL A 257 3.71 9.34 27.64
N ALA A 258 3.76 9.38 28.98
CA ALA A 258 4.29 8.26 29.75
C ALA A 258 3.53 6.95 29.43
N ILE A 259 4.28 5.88 29.23
CA ILE A 259 3.73 4.53 29.01
C ILE A 259 3.22 4.02 30.37
N SER A 260 1.99 3.52 30.39
CA SER A 260 1.38 2.87 31.54
C SER A 260 0.80 1.52 31.11
N GLU A 261 0.87 0.52 31.99
CA GLU A 261 0.21 -0.79 31.79
C GLU A 261 -1.29 -0.74 32.12
N ASP A 262 -1.79 0.37 32.65
CA ASP A 262 -3.25 0.63 32.73
C ASP A 262 -3.85 0.85 31.32
N ASN A 263 -3.01 1.09 30.32
CA ASN A 263 -3.40 1.28 28.92
C ASN A 263 -3.16 0.01 28.10
N PHE A 264 -3.99 -0.19 27.07
CA PHE A 264 -3.82 -1.24 26.07
C PHE A 264 -3.77 -0.65 24.65
N ASP A 265 -2.70 0.08 24.35
CA ASP A 265 -2.49 0.76 23.06
C ASP A 265 -2.59 -0.16 21.84
N PRO A 266 -2.08 -1.42 21.83
CA PRO A 266 -2.31 -2.33 20.71
C PRO A 266 -3.81 -2.58 20.46
N GLY A 267 -4.66 -2.58 21.49
CA GLY A 267 -6.10 -2.73 21.35
C GLY A 267 -6.78 -1.61 20.55
N ALA A 268 -6.15 -0.44 20.44
CA ALA A 268 -6.64 0.67 19.63
C ALA A 268 -6.39 0.48 18.11
N LYS A 269 -5.67 -0.57 17.70
CA LYS A 269 -5.47 -0.92 16.28
C LYS A 269 -6.43 -2.04 15.88
N TYR A 270 -7.39 -1.75 14.99
CA TYR A 270 -8.48 -2.63 14.53
C TYR A 270 -8.14 -4.13 14.46
N HIS A 271 -7.02 -4.49 13.83
CA HIS A 271 -6.63 -5.88 13.58
C HIS A 271 -6.38 -6.69 14.86
N ILE A 272 -5.97 -6.03 15.97
CA ILE A 272 -5.76 -6.70 17.26
C ILE A 272 -7.08 -7.23 17.83
N PRO A 273 -8.11 -6.41 18.15
CA PRO A 273 -9.38 -6.91 18.66
C PRO A 273 -10.20 -7.67 17.61
N ALA A 274 -10.01 -7.41 16.31
CA ALA A 274 -10.69 -8.14 15.24
C ALA A 274 -10.08 -9.53 14.95
N GLY A 275 -8.96 -9.89 15.58
CA GLY A 275 -8.30 -11.19 15.38
C GLY A 275 -7.72 -11.40 13.97
N VAL A 276 -7.43 -10.34 13.22
CA VAL A 276 -6.95 -10.43 11.83
C VAL A 276 -5.42 -10.52 11.81
N PRO A 277 -4.80 -11.56 11.21
CA PRO A 277 -3.34 -11.65 10.98
C PRO A 277 -2.78 -10.41 10.27
N TYR A 278 -1.58 -9.94 10.66
CA TYR A 278 -1.02 -8.70 10.11
C TYR A 278 0.20 -8.91 9.21
N THR A 279 0.92 -10.03 9.38
CA THR A 279 2.08 -10.43 8.57
C THR A 279 1.75 -10.44 7.07
N ARG A 280 0.49 -10.70 6.70
CA ARG A 280 -0.02 -10.60 5.33
C ARG A 280 0.34 -9.26 4.66
N TYR A 281 0.22 -8.14 5.37
CA TYR A 281 0.52 -6.82 4.83
C TYR A 281 2.03 -6.59 4.69
N PHE A 282 2.83 -7.12 5.61
CA PHE A 282 4.30 -7.07 5.51
C PHE A 282 4.79 -7.84 4.27
N LEU A 283 4.27 -9.05 4.06
CA LEU A 283 4.58 -9.86 2.88
C LEU A 283 4.09 -9.17 1.60
N ALA A 284 2.89 -8.57 1.63
CA ALA A 284 2.33 -7.85 0.51
C ALA A 284 3.22 -6.69 0.05
N HIS A 285 3.75 -5.90 0.99
CA HIS A 285 4.65 -4.78 0.68
C HIS A 285 6.01 -5.21 0.10
N ILE A 286 6.36 -6.51 0.15
CA ILE A 286 7.52 -7.06 -0.56
C ILE A 286 7.07 -7.58 -1.92
N LEU A 287 6.01 -8.40 -1.94
CA LEU A 287 5.48 -9.04 -3.14
C LEU A 287 4.98 -8.01 -4.16
N GLU A 288 4.37 -6.90 -3.74
CA GLU A 288 3.78 -5.92 -4.65
C GLU A 288 4.83 -5.33 -5.59
N PHE A 289 6.03 -5.03 -5.07
CA PHE A 289 7.16 -4.51 -5.83
C PHE A 289 7.84 -5.60 -6.64
N GLN A 290 7.95 -6.82 -6.11
CA GLN A 290 8.50 -7.96 -6.86
C GLN A 290 7.62 -8.27 -8.08
N PHE A 291 6.30 -8.37 -7.90
CA PHE A 291 5.34 -8.54 -8.99
C PHE A 291 5.42 -7.38 -9.97
N HIS A 292 5.41 -6.13 -9.49
CA HIS A 292 5.51 -4.95 -10.36
C HIS A 292 6.79 -4.99 -11.21
N ARG A 293 7.95 -5.25 -10.61
CA ARG A 293 9.24 -5.35 -11.32
C ARG A 293 9.20 -6.40 -12.42
N GLU A 294 8.71 -7.59 -12.13
CA GLU A 294 8.73 -8.71 -13.07
C GLU A 294 7.64 -8.61 -14.15
N LEU A 295 6.48 -8.03 -13.82
CA LEU A 295 5.44 -7.70 -14.78
C LEU A 295 5.88 -6.55 -15.71
N CYS A 296 6.60 -5.55 -15.20
CA CYS A 296 7.19 -4.48 -16.01
C CYS A 296 8.26 -5.01 -16.98
N LYS A 297 9.10 -5.94 -16.54
CA LYS A 297 10.04 -6.65 -17.43
C LYS A 297 9.29 -7.45 -18.50
N THR A 298 8.21 -8.15 -18.12
CA THR A 298 7.35 -8.90 -19.05
C THR A 298 6.66 -7.96 -20.05
N ALA A 299 6.32 -6.75 -19.64
CA ALA A 299 5.79 -5.69 -20.50
C ALA A 299 6.83 -5.03 -21.42
N ASP A 300 8.08 -5.53 -21.42
CA ASP A 300 9.24 -4.99 -22.12
C ASP A 300 9.57 -3.52 -21.80
N TYR A 301 9.20 -3.07 -20.58
CA TYR A 301 9.47 -1.70 -20.15
C TYR A 301 10.96 -1.52 -19.79
N LYS A 302 11.61 -0.52 -20.40
CA LYS A 302 13.05 -0.24 -20.21
C LYS A 302 13.35 1.02 -19.37
N GLY A 303 12.32 1.74 -18.94
CA GLY A 303 12.47 2.95 -18.14
C GLY A 303 12.68 2.66 -16.64
N PRO A 304 12.77 3.72 -15.82
CA PRO A 304 12.81 3.59 -14.36
C PRO A 304 11.58 2.87 -13.81
N LEU A 305 11.77 1.90 -12.91
CA LEU A 305 10.70 1.02 -12.43
C LEU A 305 9.47 1.77 -11.88
N HIS A 306 9.70 2.89 -11.17
CA HIS A 306 8.64 3.73 -10.61
C HIS A 306 7.77 4.47 -11.63
N LYS A 307 8.15 4.44 -12.92
CA LYS A 307 7.37 5.02 -14.02
C LYS A 307 6.61 3.97 -14.82
N CYS A 308 6.91 2.70 -14.62
CA CYS A 308 6.24 1.63 -15.34
C CYS A 308 4.75 1.57 -14.99
N SER A 309 3.91 1.35 -16.01
CA SER A 309 2.52 0.94 -15.84
C SER A 309 2.26 -0.24 -16.76
N ILE A 310 1.68 -1.32 -16.21
CA ILE A 310 1.33 -2.51 -16.99
C ILE A 310 -0.05 -2.40 -17.66
N TYR A 311 -0.75 -1.26 -17.50
CA TYR A 311 -2.07 -1.03 -18.08
C TYR A 311 -2.09 -1.30 -19.59
N GLY A 312 -3.06 -2.11 -20.04
CA GLY A 312 -3.22 -2.51 -21.45
C GLY A 312 -2.21 -3.53 -21.95
N ASN A 313 -1.27 -4.01 -21.12
CA ASN A 313 -0.28 -4.99 -21.54
C ASN A 313 -0.80 -6.43 -21.35
N LYS A 314 -1.19 -7.06 -22.45
CA LYS A 314 -1.73 -8.44 -22.45
C LYS A 314 -0.71 -9.52 -22.06
N GLN A 315 0.58 -9.30 -22.27
CA GLN A 315 1.62 -10.27 -21.89
C GLN A 315 1.83 -10.30 -20.37
N ALA A 316 1.95 -9.12 -19.75
CA ALA A 316 1.97 -8.99 -18.30
C ALA A 316 0.65 -9.51 -17.69
N GLY A 317 -0.49 -9.16 -18.29
CA GLY A 317 -1.79 -9.67 -17.89
C GLY A 317 -1.90 -11.19 -17.92
N ALA A 318 -1.44 -11.85 -18.98
CA ALA A 318 -1.46 -13.31 -19.07
C ALA A 318 -0.67 -14.00 -17.96
N LYS A 319 0.51 -13.46 -17.58
CA LYS A 319 1.28 -13.97 -16.43
C LYS A 319 0.54 -13.78 -15.11
N LEU A 320 0.01 -12.58 -14.88
CA LEU A 320 -0.75 -12.27 -13.66
C LEU A 320 -1.95 -13.22 -13.55
N ILE A 321 -2.78 -13.30 -14.58
CA ILE A 321 -3.99 -14.14 -14.64
C ILE A 321 -3.66 -15.60 -14.35
N LYS A 322 -2.62 -16.15 -14.99
CA LYS A 322 -2.20 -17.53 -14.76
C LYS A 322 -1.88 -17.82 -13.29
N MET A 323 -1.21 -16.89 -12.60
CA MET A 323 -0.94 -17.02 -11.17
C MET A 323 -2.23 -16.88 -10.34
N LEU A 324 -3.12 -15.96 -10.69
CA LEU A 324 -4.40 -15.77 -9.99
C LEU A 324 -5.29 -17.03 -10.08
N GLU A 325 -5.35 -17.67 -11.24
CA GLU A 325 -6.15 -18.89 -11.49
C GLU A 325 -5.70 -20.08 -10.63
N MET A 326 -4.46 -20.09 -10.14
CA MET A 326 -3.93 -21.17 -9.31
C MET A 326 -4.60 -21.22 -7.92
N GLY A 327 -5.11 -20.09 -7.41
CA GLY A 327 -5.58 -19.99 -6.02
C GLY A 327 -4.54 -20.53 -5.03
N ALA A 328 -4.96 -21.40 -4.12
CA ALA A 328 -4.09 -22.13 -3.19
C ALA A 328 -3.87 -23.60 -3.60
N SER A 329 -4.08 -23.95 -4.88
CA SER A 329 -3.97 -25.34 -5.36
C SER A 329 -2.54 -25.87 -5.43
N GLN A 330 -1.54 -24.99 -5.34
CA GLN A 330 -0.11 -25.31 -5.40
C GLN A 330 0.63 -24.59 -4.26
N PRO A 331 1.84 -25.05 -3.89
CA PRO A 331 2.74 -24.29 -3.03
C PRO A 331 2.91 -22.85 -3.54
N TRP A 332 2.91 -21.87 -2.62
CA TRP A 332 2.98 -20.46 -3.01
C TRP A 332 4.24 -20.10 -3.80
N GLN A 333 5.33 -20.86 -3.64
CA GLN A 333 6.56 -20.71 -4.40
C GLN A 333 6.33 -20.96 -5.90
N ASP A 334 5.47 -21.92 -6.25
CA ASP A 334 5.14 -22.23 -7.65
C ASP A 334 4.29 -21.11 -8.26
N ALA A 335 3.36 -20.55 -7.48
CA ALA A 335 2.58 -19.37 -7.88
C ALA A 335 3.48 -18.13 -8.06
N LEU A 336 4.47 -17.93 -7.16
CA LEU A 336 5.47 -16.87 -7.29
C LEU A 336 6.29 -17.03 -8.57
N GLU A 337 6.71 -18.24 -8.89
CA GLU A 337 7.55 -18.53 -10.06
C GLU A 337 6.85 -18.15 -11.37
N VAL A 338 5.53 -18.34 -11.46
CA VAL A 338 4.73 -17.96 -12.65
C VAL A 338 4.80 -16.46 -12.93
N VAL A 339 4.67 -15.61 -11.91
CA VAL A 339 4.59 -14.15 -12.07
C VAL A 339 5.96 -13.49 -11.99
N ALA A 340 6.83 -13.97 -11.10
CA ALA A 340 8.10 -13.35 -10.77
C ALA A 340 9.34 -14.08 -11.33
N ASN A 341 9.18 -15.22 -11.99
CA ASN A 341 10.28 -16.08 -12.46
C ASN A 341 11.29 -16.44 -11.34
N SER A 342 10.81 -16.51 -10.09
CA SER A 342 11.58 -16.86 -8.91
C SER A 342 10.69 -17.59 -7.91
N ARG A 343 11.27 -18.48 -7.11
CA ARG A 343 10.58 -19.17 -6.01
C ARG A 343 10.78 -18.48 -4.65
N GLU A 344 11.57 -17.40 -4.62
CA GLU A 344 11.96 -16.68 -3.41
C GLU A 344 11.38 -15.26 -3.40
N MET A 345 10.92 -14.82 -2.23
CA MET A 345 10.54 -13.43 -2.01
C MET A 345 11.77 -12.53 -2.04
N ASP A 346 11.70 -11.44 -2.81
CA ASP A 346 12.85 -10.59 -3.08
C ASP A 346 12.57 -9.11 -2.80
N ALA A 347 13.05 -8.65 -1.65
CA ALA A 347 12.92 -7.25 -1.22
C ALA A 347 13.82 -6.28 -2.01
N THR A 348 14.73 -6.75 -2.86
CA THR A 348 15.54 -5.85 -3.70
C THR A 348 14.67 -5.08 -4.70
N ALA A 349 13.49 -5.59 -5.06
CA ALA A 349 12.55 -4.87 -5.92
C ALA A 349 12.05 -3.55 -5.29
N VAL A 350 11.92 -3.51 -3.96
CA VAL A 350 11.61 -2.28 -3.21
C VAL A 350 12.77 -1.30 -3.35
N ILE A 351 14.00 -1.77 -3.19
CA ILE A 351 15.22 -0.95 -3.32
C ILE A 351 15.34 -0.38 -4.73
N ASP A 352 15.13 -1.20 -5.77
CA ASP A 352 15.17 -0.79 -7.17
C ASP A 352 14.15 0.31 -7.48
N TYR A 353 12.92 0.16 -6.96
CA TYR A 353 11.84 1.14 -7.15
C TYR A 353 12.21 2.50 -6.54
N PHE A 354 12.77 2.50 -5.33
CA PHE A 354 13.11 3.71 -4.58
C PHE A 354 14.55 4.20 -4.77
N ALA A 355 15.35 3.56 -5.64
CA ALA A 355 16.77 3.87 -5.80
C ALA A 355 17.06 5.38 -6.02
N PRO A 356 16.30 6.11 -6.87
CA PRO A 356 16.54 7.55 -7.05
C PRO A 356 16.29 8.36 -5.77
N LEU A 357 15.24 8.01 -5.01
CA LEU A 357 14.94 8.67 -3.75
C LEU A 357 15.97 8.32 -2.67
N LYS A 358 16.41 7.06 -2.61
CA LYS A 358 17.42 6.61 -1.65
C LYS A 358 18.73 7.36 -1.85
N ALA A 359 19.21 7.48 -3.09
CA ALA A 359 20.40 8.26 -3.40
C ALA A 359 20.26 9.74 -2.97
N TRP A 360 19.10 10.34 -3.20
CA TRP A 360 18.82 11.70 -2.76
C TRP A 360 18.79 11.82 -1.23
N LEU A 361 18.13 10.89 -0.53
CA LEU A 361 18.04 10.86 0.93
C LEU A 361 19.42 10.67 1.58
N ASP A 362 20.28 9.85 1.00
CA ASP A 362 21.65 9.65 1.50
C ASP A 362 22.44 10.96 1.43
N GLU A 363 22.34 11.70 0.31
CA GLU A 363 22.97 13.02 0.18
C GLU A 363 22.39 14.04 1.18
N GLN A 364 21.06 14.05 1.39
CA GLN A 364 20.44 14.97 2.37
C GLN A 364 20.83 14.67 3.82
N ASN A 365 21.22 13.43 4.11
CA ASN A 365 21.49 12.97 5.46
C ASN A 365 22.99 12.83 5.77
N LYS A 366 23.89 13.14 4.83
CA LYS A 366 25.34 12.90 4.98
C LYS A 366 25.96 13.54 6.24
N ASP A 367 25.42 14.68 6.67
CA ASP A 367 25.90 15.45 7.82
C ASP A 367 24.95 15.33 9.05
N ARG A 368 24.00 14.39 9.01
CA ARG A 368 23.04 14.16 10.10
C ARG A 368 23.41 12.90 10.86
N ASP A 369 23.23 12.95 12.18
CA ASP A 369 23.26 11.74 13.00
C ASP A 369 21.93 11.00 12.84
N CYS A 370 22.00 9.84 12.19
CA CYS A 370 20.84 9.05 11.80
C CYS A 370 20.78 7.76 12.61
N GLY A 371 19.68 7.58 13.33
CA GLY A 371 19.46 6.44 14.22
C GLY A 371 18.66 6.90 15.42
N TRP A 372 18.33 5.93 16.28
CA TRP A 372 17.67 6.13 17.55
C TRP A 372 18.05 5.00 18.51
#